data_AF-A0A4Y9LQ60-F1
#
_entry.id   AF-A0A4Y9LQ60-F1
#
_cell.length_a   1.000
_cell.length_b   1.000
_cell.length_c   1.000
_cell.angle_alpha   90.00
_cell.angle_beta   90.00
_cell.angle_gamma   90.00
#
_symmetry.space_group_name_H-M   'P 1'
#
loop_
_entity.id
_entity.type
_entity.pdbx_description
1 polymer ?
#
loop_
_entity_poly.entity_id
_entity_poly.type
_entity_poly.pdbx_seq_one_letter_code
_entity_poly.pdbx_strand_id
1 'polypeptide(L)'
;MTRGRPTARTWLALALIPAALGLPACGRAVDGAATAAAPSDRPTSPEELEPLLVTEVHSGLPRLPDDDLHPPAGAKRLEDVAGYSTDPARERAVLEEYGYVHGWERFWGRESGPMTGVFVDQFEQRAGARAYADDLARNDAELYRGVLGEDPPELPANCRELLVADPVPDAGLVDPAAFAWCWHGVFSVSVSAVGPTLDEALVEVRAVMERQLALLPPG
;
A
#
# COMPACT_ATOMS: atom_id res chain seq x y z
N MET A 1 37.50 1.23 73.93
CA MET A 1 38.81 0.94 74.54
C MET A 1 39.75 0.55 73.39
N THR A 2 40.55 1.51 72.88
CA THR A 2 42.05 1.60 73.01
C THR A 2 42.79 0.49 72.25
N ARG A 3 43.76 0.67 71.35
CA ARG A 3 44.74 1.70 70.88
C ARG A 3 45.18 1.22 69.47
N GLY A 4 45.64 1.99 68.49
CA GLY A 4 46.80 2.89 68.44
C GLY A 4 47.66 2.54 67.20
N ARG A 5 47.93 3.55 66.35
CA ARG A 5 48.78 3.64 65.11
C ARG A 5 50.28 3.28 65.37
N PRO A 6 51.23 3.14 64.38
CA PRO A 6 51.37 3.99 63.16
C PRO A 6 52.08 3.46 61.86
N THR A 7 51.95 4.31 60.82
CA THR A 7 52.69 4.63 59.57
C THR A 7 53.94 3.88 59.07
N ALA A 8 53.96 3.65 57.74
CA ALA A 8 55.03 4.03 56.77
C ALA A 8 54.44 4.00 55.33
N ARG A 9 54.39 5.14 54.60
CA ARG A 9 55.23 5.51 53.41
C ARG A 9 55.33 4.37 52.38
N THR A 10 55.02 4.52 51.09
CA THR A 10 55.52 5.53 50.14
C THR A 10 54.74 5.42 48.82
N TRP A 11 54.71 6.52 48.10
CA TRP A 11 54.07 6.77 46.82
C TRP A 11 54.64 5.92 45.68
N LEU A 12 53.79 5.44 44.78
CA LEU A 12 54.15 5.28 43.37
C LEU A 12 52.90 5.46 42.50
N ALA A 13 52.94 6.52 41.71
CA ALA A 13 51.96 6.86 40.70
C ALA A 13 51.97 5.80 39.58
N LEU A 14 50.81 5.27 39.23
CA LEU A 14 50.61 4.55 37.98
C LEU A 14 49.60 5.35 37.15
N ALA A 15 50.12 5.95 36.09
CA ALA A 15 49.38 6.72 35.12
C ALA A 15 48.37 5.82 34.39
N LEU A 16 47.13 6.30 34.32
CA LEU A 16 46.03 5.73 33.55
C LEU A 16 46.34 5.77 32.06
N ILE A 17 46.28 4.59 31.43
CA ILE A 17 46.30 4.38 29.98
C ILE A 17 44.84 4.37 29.50
N PRO A 18 44.37 5.31 28.67
CA PRO A 18 43.15 5.12 27.88
C PRO A 18 43.56 4.64 26.49
N ALA A 19 43.47 3.34 26.28
CA ALA A 19 43.55 2.73 24.95
C ALA A 19 42.14 2.39 24.44
N ALA A 20 41.92 2.73 23.17
CA ALA A 20 40.93 2.15 22.25
C ALA A 20 39.46 2.57 22.40
N LEU A 21 39.10 3.68 21.72
CA LEU A 21 37.82 3.80 21.00
C LEU A 21 38.09 4.43 19.62
N GLY A 22 38.67 3.64 18.72
CA GLY A 22 38.73 3.93 17.29
C GLY A 22 37.61 3.19 16.58
N LEU A 23 36.41 3.76 16.55
CA LEU A 23 35.38 3.35 15.60
C LEU A 23 35.73 4.03 14.26
N PRO A 24 35.89 3.28 13.14
CA PRO A 24 36.01 3.92 11.84
C PRO A 24 34.66 4.53 11.49
N ALA A 25 34.52 5.83 11.71
CA ALA A 25 33.45 6.63 11.14
C ALA A 25 33.60 6.60 9.62
N CYS A 26 32.84 5.74 8.96
CA CYS A 26 32.64 5.75 7.51
C CYS A 26 31.79 6.98 7.11
N GLY A 27 32.33 8.18 7.33
CA GLY A 27 31.78 9.44 6.85
C GLY A 27 32.78 10.05 5.89
N ARG A 28 32.68 9.71 4.61
CA ARG A 28 33.43 10.43 3.56
C ARG A 28 32.74 11.78 3.40
N ALA A 29 33.36 12.86 3.89
CA ALA A 29 32.93 14.20 3.54
C ALA A 29 33.11 14.35 2.03
N VAL A 30 32.00 14.54 1.31
CA VAL A 30 32.01 14.83 -0.13
C VAL A 30 31.95 16.34 -0.24
N ASP A 31 33.01 16.95 -0.79
CA ASP A 31 32.97 18.37 -1.15
C ASP A 31 32.00 18.55 -2.32
N GLY A 32 30.83 19.10 -2.01
CA GLY A 32 29.80 19.44 -2.99
C GLY A 32 28.74 20.30 -2.31
N ALA A 33 28.40 21.43 -2.91
CA ALA A 33 27.25 22.23 -2.46
C ALA A 33 26.01 21.33 -2.51
N ALA A 34 25.17 21.40 -1.46
CA ALA A 34 23.91 20.66 -1.40
C ALA A 34 23.08 21.01 -2.65
N THR A 35 23.08 20.10 -3.62
CA THR A 35 22.30 20.25 -4.84
C THR A 35 20.93 19.69 -4.50
N ALA A 36 19.88 20.50 -4.71
CA ALA A 36 18.51 20.06 -4.48
C ALA A 36 18.25 18.75 -5.24
N ALA A 37 17.62 17.78 -4.59
CA ALA A 37 17.17 16.57 -5.26
C ALA A 37 16.27 16.95 -6.44
N ALA A 38 16.33 16.18 -7.52
CA ALA A 38 15.41 16.35 -8.64
C ALA A 38 13.97 16.28 -8.11
N PRO A 39 13.03 17.07 -8.65
CA PRO A 39 11.62 16.94 -8.33
C PRO A 39 11.21 15.47 -8.46
N SER A 40 10.52 14.96 -7.45
CA SER A 40 9.95 13.62 -7.53
C SER A 40 8.84 13.63 -8.58
N ASP A 41 8.83 12.68 -9.52
CA ASP A 41 7.69 12.43 -10.43
C ASP A 41 6.47 11.83 -9.71
N ARG A 42 6.41 12.04 -8.38
CA ARG A 42 5.40 11.44 -7.51
C ARG A 42 4.25 12.43 -7.34
N PRO A 43 3.00 12.00 -7.56
CA PRO A 43 1.81 12.76 -7.23
C PRO A 43 1.85 13.33 -5.81
N THR A 44 1.64 14.64 -5.71
CA THR A 44 1.67 15.40 -4.46
C THR A 44 0.27 15.73 -3.95
N SER A 45 -0.76 15.55 -4.78
CA SER A 45 -2.17 15.64 -4.40
C SER A 45 -2.96 14.45 -4.95
N PRO A 46 -4.13 14.13 -4.35
CA PRO A 46 -5.01 13.08 -4.87
C PRO A 46 -5.38 13.30 -6.36
N GLU A 47 -5.62 14.54 -6.77
CA GLU A 47 -6.02 14.90 -8.14
C GLU A 47 -4.94 14.61 -9.18
N GLU A 48 -3.68 14.58 -8.78
CA GLU A 48 -2.57 14.17 -9.64
C GLU A 48 -2.57 12.66 -9.91
N LEU A 49 -3.33 11.85 -9.16
CA LEU A 49 -3.55 10.43 -9.46
C LEU A 49 -4.58 10.19 -10.56
N GLU A 50 -5.58 11.06 -10.71
CA GLU A 50 -6.63 10.92 -11.73
C GLU A 50 -6.10 10.60 -13.15
N PRO A 51 -5.12 11.35 -13.70
CA PRO A 51 -4.60 11.09 -15.03
C PRO A 51 -3.79 9.78 -15.14
N LEU A 52 -3.47 9.14 -14.01
CA LEU A 52 -2.76 7.86 -13.95
C LEU A 52 -3.72 6.66 -13.93
N LEU A 53 -5.04 6.87 -13.86
CA LEU A 53 -6.00 5.79 -13.98
C LEU A 53 -6.32 5.47 -15.43
N VAL A 54 -6.60 4.19 -15.68
CA VAL A 54 -7.23 3.78 -16.94
C VAL A 54 -8.51 4.57 -17.18
N THR A 55 -8.79 4.89 -18.45
CA THR A 55 -10.00 5.60 -18.86
C THR A 55 -11.13 4.65 -19.29
N GLU A 56 -10.75 3.45 -19.74
CA GLU A 56 -11.64 2.41 -20.24
C GLU A 56 -11.18 1.06 -19.68
N VAL A 57 -12.15 0.19 -19.41
CA VAL A 57 -11.92 -1.18 -18.94
C VAL A 57 -12.11 -2.18 -20.07
N HIS A 58 -11.62 -3.42 -19.89
CA HIS A 58 -11.56 -4.41 -20.98
C HIS A 58 -12.95 -4.81 -21.48
N SER A 59 -13.92 -4.92 -20.57
CA SER A 59 -15.33 -5.23 -20.82
C SER A 59 -16.08 -4.15 -21.62
N GLY A 60 -15.50 -2.96 -21.77
CA GLY A 60 -16.15 -1.81 -22.39
C GLY A 60 -17.34 -1.27 -21.59
N LEU A 61 -17.43 -1.61 -20.29
CA LEU A 61 -18.45 -1.04 -19.41
C LEU A 61 -18.33 0.49 -19.38
N PRO A 62 -19.46 1.22 -19.35
CA PRO A 62 -19.42 2.68 -19.28
C PRO A 62 -18.89 3.11 -17.92
N ARG A 63 -18.11 4.20 -17.90
CA ARG A 63 -17.65 4.80 -16.64
C ARG A 63 -18.87 5.31 -15.86
N LEU A 64 -18.91 5.02 -14.56
CA LEU A 64 -19.86 5.63 -13.63
C LEU A 64 -19.33 7.01 -13.19
N PRO A 65 -20.20 8.04 -13.11
CA PRO A 65 -19.84 9.30 -12.48
C PRO A 65 -19.47 9.08 -11.01
N ASP A 66 -18.41 9.74 -10.54
CA ASP A 66 -17.87 9.50 -9.19
C ASP A 66 -18.89 9.86 -8.09
N ASP A 67 -19.70 10.90 -8.33
CA ASP A 67 -20.74 11.40 -7.43
C ASP A 67 -22.01 10.52 -7.39
N ASP A 68 -22.18 9.60 -8.34
CA ASP A 68 -23.33 8.68 -8.39
C ASP A 68 -23.13 7.48 -7.45
N LEU A 69 -21.93 7.33 -6.85
CA LEU A 69 -21.59 6.25 -5.93
C LEU A 69 -21.78 6.69 -4.47
N HIS A 70 -22.02 5.72 -3.59
CA HIS A 70 -22.10 5.94 -2.16
C HIS A 70 -21.27 4.91 -1.39
N PRO A 71 -20.14 5.31 -0.77
CA PRO A 71 -19.53 6.65 -0.80
C PRO A 71 -19.09 7.08 -2.22
N PRO A 72 -18.95 8.38 -2.50
CA PRO A 72 -18.54 8.86 -3.82
C PRO A 72 -17.13 8.37 -4.15
N ALA A 73 -16.85 8.06 -5.41
CA ALA A 73 -15.51 7.68 -5.87
C ALA A 73 -14.59 8.91 -6.03
N GLY A 74 -13.55 8.82 -6.86
CA GLY A 74 -12.62 9.92 -7.11
C GLY A 74 -11.51 10.00 -6.06
N ALA A 75 -11.03 11.22 -5.81
CA ALA A 75 -9.97 11.51 -4.85
C ALA A 75 -10.28 10.98 -3.44
N LYS A 76 -9.28 10.35 -2.81
CA LYS A 76 -9.36 9.84 -1.44
C LYS A 76 -8.28 10.41 -0.56
N ARG A 77 -8.71 10.97 0.56
CA ARG A 77 -7.87 11.31 1.70
C ARG A 77 -7.91 10.17 2.70
N LEU A 78 -7.04 10.26 3.71
CA LEU A 78 -6.94 9.25 4.76
C LEU A 78 -8.31 9.02 5.45
N GLU A 79 -9.04 10.09 5.74
CA GLU A 79 -10.31 10.01 6.42
C GLU A 79 -11.39 9.29 5.59
N ASP A 80 -11.32 9.40 4.26
CA ASP A 80 -12.29 8.78 3.35
C ASP A 80 -12.12 7.26 3.37
N VAL A 81 -10.88 6.77 3.25
CA VAL A 81 -10.57 5.33 3.27
C VAL A 81 -10.81 4.74 4.67
N ALA A 82 -10.39 5.45 5.72
CA ALA A 82 -10.66 5.02 7.09
C ALA A 82 -12.18 4.90 7.37
N GLY A 83 -12.99 5.74 6.72
CA GLY A 83 -14.44 5.75 6.84
C GLY A 83 -15.14 4.49 6.34
N TYR A 84 -14.48 3.63 5.56
CA TYR A 84 -15.05 2.36 5.12
C TYR A 84 -15.11 1.31 6.23
N SER A 85 -14.27 1.47 7.25
CA SER A 85 -14.22 0.55 8.38
C SER A 85 -15.37 0.78 9.35
N THR A 86 -15.76 -0.29 10.05
CA THR A 86 -16.68 -0.20 11.20
C THR A 86 -16.03 0.48 12.41
N ASP A 87 -14.70 0.59 12.43
CA ASP A 87 -13.92 1.35 13.41
C ASP A 87 -12.96 2.31 12.69
N PRO A 88 -13.44 3.48 12.22
CA PRO A 88 -12.63 4.42 11.45
C PRO A 88 -11.42 4.98 12.21
N ALA A 89 -11.51 5.08 13.55
CA ALA A 89 -10.41 5.58 14.36
C ALA A 89 -9.24 4.62 14.38
N ARG A 90 -9.53 3.31 14.52
CA ARG A 90 -8.52 2.26 14.41
C ARG A 90 -7.97 2.16 12.99
N GLU A 91 -8.84 2.20 11.98
CA GLU A 91 -8.43 2.11 10.57
C GLU A 91 -7.49 3.25 10.18
N ARG A 92 -7.81 4.47 10.62
CA ARG A 92 -6.91 5.62 10.47
C ARG A 92 -5.52 5.35 11.03
N ALA A 93 -5.43 4.81 12.25
CA ALA A 93 -4.13 4.54 12.87
C ALA A 93 -3.33 3.50 12.06
N VAL A 94 -3.99 2.47 11.54
CA VAL A 94 -3.38 1.44 10.68
C VAL A 94 -2.90 2.04 9.35
N LEU A 95 -3.71 2.88 8.70
CA LEU A 95 -3.32 3.59 7.47
C LEU A 95 -2.12 4.52 7.68
N GLU A 96 -2.08 5.23 8.82
CA GLU A 96 -0.93 6.04 9.23
C GLU A 96 0.33 5.19 9.43
N GLU A 97 0.21 3.98 10.01
CA GLU A 97 1.32 3.04 10.17
C GLU A 97 1.88 2.53 8.83
N TYR A 98 1.03 2.31 7.82
CA TYR A 98 1.48 2.03 6.46
C TYR A 98 2.10 3.27 5.77
N GLY A 99 1.90 4.47 6.32
CA GLY A 99 2.29 5.72 5.68
C GLY A 99 1.40 6.08 4.49
N TYR A 100 0.09 5.82 4.58
CA TYR A 100 -0.87 6.22 3.54
C TYR A 100 -0.86 7.75 3.33
N VAL A 101 -0.85 8.18 2.07
CA VAL A 101 -0.81 9.60 1.70
C VAL A 101 -2.14 10.06 1.10
N HIS A 102 -2.55 9.45 0.00
CA HIS A 102 -3.82 9.69 -0.69
C HIS A 102 -4.06 8.59 -1.71
N GLY A 103 -5.29 8.51 -2.22
CA GLY A 103 -5.69 7.53 -3.19
C GLY A 103 -6.68 8.10 -4.21
N TRP A 104 -7.06 7.28 -5.17
CA TRP A 104 -8.10 7.57 -6.15
C TRP A 104 -8.86 6.30 -6.50
N GLU A 105 -10.19 6.42 -6.58
CA GLU A 105 -11.09 5.33 -6.96
C GLU A 105 -11.86 5.65 -8.24
N ARG A 106 -12.13 4.63 -9.04
CA ARG A 106 -12.95 4.76 -10.24
C ARG A 106 -13.67 3.46 -10.57
N PHE A 107 -14.88 3.60 -11.11
CA PHE A 107 -15.75 2.47 -11.42
C PHE A 107 -16.35 2.56 -12.82
N TRP A 108 -16.58 1.38 -13.41
CA TRP A 108 -17.27 1.19 -14.69
C TRP A 108 -18.34 0.12 -14.49
N GLY A 109 -19.52 0.34 -15.04
CA GLY A 109 -20.63 -0.60 -14.88
C GLY A 109 -21.98 0.07 -14.77
N ARG A 110 -22.84 -0.51 -13.95
CA ARG A 110 -24.19 -0.04 -13.63
C ARG A 110 -24.43 -0.23 -12.14
N GLU A 111 -25.37 0.50 -11.56
CA GLU A 111 -25.76 0.34 -10.14
C GLU A 111 -26.15 -1.11 -9.78
N SER A 112 -26.66 -1.87 -10.76
CA SER A 112 -26.91 -3.31 -10.63
C SER A 112 -26.35 -4.07 -11.83
N GLY A 113 -25.64 -5.16 -11.55
CA GLY A 113 -25.01 -6.03 -12.55
C GLY A 113 -23.48 -5.90 -12.57
N PRO A 114 -22.84 -6.18 -13.72
CA PRO A 114 -21.39 -6.18 -13.81
C PRO A 114 -20.77 -4.83 -13.49
N MET A 115 -19.67 -4.87 -12.74
CA MET A 115 -18.96 -3.69 -12.28
C MET A 115 -17.47 -3.99 -12.19
N THR A 116 -16.66 -3.03 -12.64
CA THR A 116 -15.20 -3.04 -12.48
C THR A 116 -14.78 -1.83 -11.67
N GLY A 117 -13.99 -2.04 -10.62
CA GLY A 117 -13.42 -0.99 -9.78
C GLY A 117 -11.90 -0.95 -9.91
N VAL A 118 -11.32 0.25 -9.91
CA VAL A 118 -9.89 0.49 -9.87
C VAL A 118 -9.58 1.46 -8.73
N PHE A 119 -8.61 1.09 -7.90
CA PHE A 119 -8.14 1.83 -6.75
C PHE A 119 -6.63 2.00 -6.89
N VAL A 120 -6.14 3.23 -6.76
CA VAL A 120 -4.71 3.55 -6.74
C VAL A 120 -4.42 4.32 -5.47
N ASP A 121 -3.68 3.71 -4.56
CA ASP A 121 -3.33 4.25 -3.26
C ASP A 121 -1.84 4.53 -3.18
N GLN A 122 -1.46 5.72 -2.72
CA GLN A 122 -0.09 6.15 -2.62
C GLN A 122 0.39 6.18 -1.17
N PHE A 123 1.59 5.64 -0.92
CA PHE A 123 2.20 5.48 0.41
C PHE A 123 3.54 6.18 0.51
N GLU A 124 3.97 6.63 1.67
CA GLU A 124 5.29 7.26 1.86
C GLU A 124 6.42 6.37 1.36
N GLN A 125 6.31 5.06 1.60
CA GLN A 125 7.33 4.07 1.31
C GLN A 125 6.75 2.84 0.61
N ARG A 126 7.58 2.21 -0.23
CA ARG A 126 7.26 0.93 -0.90
C ARG A 126 6.85 -0.18 0.07
N ALA A 127 7.46 -0.22 1.25
CA ALA A 127 7.13 -1.23 2.26
C ALA A 127 5.68 -1.08 2.76
N GLY A 128 5.20 0.16 2.89
CA GLY A 128 3.82 0.46 3.27
C GLY A 128 2.83 0.02 2.21
N ALA A 129 3.07 0.39 0.95
CA ALA A 129 2.24 -0.03 -0.18
C ALA A 129 2.12 -1.55 -0.30
N ARG A 130 3.24 -2.26 -0.13
CA ARG A 130 3.25 -3.72 -0.11
C ARG A 130 2.42 -4.28 1.05
N ALA A 131 2.68 -3.81 2.28
CA ALA A 131 2.01 -4.33 3.47
C ALA A 131 0.49 -4.11 3.37
N TYR A 132 0.07 -2.94 2.90
CA TYR A 132 -1.33 -2.64 2.65
C TYR A 132 -1.97 -3.58 1.62
N ALA A 133 -1.34 -3.79 0.45
CA ALA A 133 -1.83 -4.71 -0.57
C ALA A 133 -1.91 -6.16 -0.07
N ASP A 134 -0.87 -6.63 0.64
CA ASP A 134 -0.82 -7.98 1.21
C ASP A 134 -1.92 -8.16 2.27
N ASP A 135 -2.22 -7.14 3.08
CA ASP A 135 -3.21 -7.20 4.16
C ASP A 135 -4.64 -7.10 3.61
N LEU A 136 -4.90 -6.21 2.65
CA LEU A 136 -6.18 -6.15 1.93
C LEU A 136 -6.52 -7.50 1.29
N ALA A 137 -5.57 -8.10 0.57
CA ALA A 137 -5.81 -9.37 -0.11
C ALA A 137 -6.19 -10.49 0.88
N ARG A 138 -5.60 -10.51 2.08
CA ARG A 138 -5.96 -11.47 3.13
C ARG A 138 -7.31 -11.16 3.77
N ASN A 139 -7.57 -9.90 4.10
CA ASN A 139 -8.83 -9.48 4.70
C ASN A 139 -10.01 -9.76 3.76
N ASP A 140 -9.87 -9.46 2.47
CA ASP A 140 -10.91 -9.69 1.47
C ASP A 140 -11.11 -11.18 1.19
N ALA A 141 -10.04 -11.99 1.24
CA ALA A 141 -10.17 -13.43 1.17
C ALA A 141 -10.98 -14.01 2.33
N GLU A 142 -10.78 -13.49 3.55
CA GLU A 142 -11.57 -13.86 4.73
C GLU A 142 -13.04 -13.39 4.59
N LEU A 143 -13.25 -12.13 4.19
CA LEU A 143 -14.56 -11.50 4.04
C LEU A 143 -15.43 -12.21 2.98
N TYR A 144 -14.86 -12.43 1.80
CA TYR A 144 -15.57 -13.02 0.66
C TYR A 144 -15.44 -14.55 0.61
N ARG A 145 -14.71 -15.17 1.54
CA ARG A 145 -14.54 -16.63 1.61
C ARG A 145 -14.04 -17.24 0.29
N GLY A 146 -13.23 -16.47 -0.45
CA GLY A 146 -12.71 -16.86 -1.76
C GLY A 146 -11.37 -17.61 -1.69
N VAL A 147 -10.83 -17.94 -2.86
CA VAL A 147 -9.51 -18.59 -2.99
C VAL A 147 -8.47 -17.53 -3.33
N LEU A 148 -7.58 -17.27 -2.37
CA LEU A 148 -6.47 -16.33 -2.54
C LEU A 148 -5.24 -17.03 -3.15
N GLY A 149 -4.77 -16.54 -4.29
CA GLY A 149 -3.50 -16.87 -4.91
C GLY A 149 -2.43 -15.84 -4.58
N GLU A 150 -1.31 -16.29 -4.01
CA GLU A 150 -0.20 -15.41 -3.64
C GLU A 150 0.79 -15.13 -4.79
N ASP A 151 0.86 -16.03 -5.78
CA ASP A 151 1.73 -15.89 -6.97
C ASP A 151 0.92 -16.26 -8.24
N PRO A 152 -0.05 -15.42 -8.63
CA PRO A 152 -0.89 -15.65 -9.80
C PRO A 152 -0.05 -15.66 -11.10
N PRO A 153 -0.13 -16.72 -11.94
CA PRO A 153 0.81 -16.93 -13.04
C PRO A 153 0.70 -15.92 -14.20
N GLU A 154 -0.43 -15.23 -14.31
CA GLU A 154 -0.71 -14.24 -15.37
C GLU A 154 -0.62 -12.79 -14.88
N LEU A 155 -0.20 -12.58 -13.63
CA LEU A 155 0.04 -11.28 -13.04
C LEU A 155 1.50 -11.18 -12.58
N PRO A 156 2.03 -9.96 -12.39
CA PRO A 156 3.35 -9.76 -11.81
C PRO A 156 3.51 -10.42 -10.42
N ALA A 157 4.73 -10.85 -10.08
CA ALA A 157 5.03 -11.53 -8.79
C ALA A 157 4.76 -10.66 -7.54
N ASN A 158 4.57 -9.36 -7.73
CA ASN A 158 4.16 -8.40 -6.71
C ASN A 158 2.63 -8.27 -6.60
N CYS A 159 1.88 -9.28 -7.05
CA CYS A 159 0.44 -9.28 -7.03
C CYS A 159 -0.14 -10.43 -6.20
N ARG A 160 -1.38 -10.24 -5.76
CA ARG A 160 -2.27 -11.24 -5.17
C ARG A 160 -3.55 -11.27 -5.98
N GLU A 161 -4.16 -12.44 -6.12
CA GLU A 161 -5.42 -12.62 -6.84
C GLU A 161 -6.42 -13.37 -5.98
N LEU A 162 -7.64 -12.86 -5.85
CA LEU A 162 -8.73 -13.53 -5.13
C LEU A 162 -9.83 -13.92 -6.11
N LEU A 163 -10.22 -15.18 -6.08
CA LEU A 163 -11.34 -15.72 -6.85
C LEU A 163 -12.53 -16.02 -5.94
N VAL A 164 -13.69 -15.47 -6.27
CA VAL A 164 -14.94 -15.67 -5.54
C VAL A 164 -15.96 -16.26 -6.50
N ALA A 165 -16.03 -17.59 -6.55
CA ALA A 165 -16.90 -18.32 -7.46
C ALA A 165 -18.38 -18.25 -7.04
N ASP A 166 -18.64 -18.37 -5.73
CA ASP A 166 -19.98 -18.31 -5.16
C ASP A 166 -20.24 -16.92 -4.57
N PRO A 167 -21.35 -16.25 -4.91
CA PRO A 167 -21.72 -14.97 -4.32
C PRO A 167 -21.75 -15.00 -2.79
N VAL A 168 -21.44 -13.86 -2.17
CA VAL A 168 -21.51 -13.64 -0.72
C VAL A 168 -22.43 -12.44 -0.43
N PRO A 169 -23.76 -12.61 -0.47
CA PRO A 169 -24.70 -11.50 -0.32
C PRO A 169 -24.59 -10.76 1.01
N ASP A 170 -24.24 -11.46 2.09
CA ASP A 170 -24.03 -10.85 3.41
C ASP A 170 -22.84 -9.87 3.43
N ALA A 171 -21.91 -10.01 2.48
CA ALA A 171 -20.78 -9.10 2.25
C ALA A 171 -21.02 -8.16 1.04
N GLY A 172 -22.25 -8.10 0.53
CA GLY A 172 -22.64 -7.24 -0.61
C GLY A 172 -22.27 -7.79 -1.99
N LEU A 173 -21.73 -9.00 -2.09
CA LEU A 173 -21.34 -9.60 -3.36
C LEU A 173 -22.44 -10.53 -3.89
N VAL A 174 -23.19 -10.10 -4.89
CA VAL A 174 -24.38 -10.82 -5.40
C VAL A 174 -24.12 -11.69 -6.62
N ASP A 175 -22.96 -11.54 -7.26
CA ASP A 175 -22.52 -12.27 -8.44
C ASP A 175 -21.07 -12.74 -8.27
N PRO A 176 -20.56 -13.69 -9.08
CA PRO A 176 -19.15 -14.08 -9.07
C PRO A 176 -18.21 -12.89 -9.28
N ALA A 177 -17.04 -12.95 -8.65
CA ALA A 177 -16.05 -11.88 -8.74
C ALA A 177 -14.61 -12.36 -8.71
N ALA A 178 -13.75 -11.52 -9.26
CA ALA A 178 -12.31 -11.61 -9.14
C ALA A 178 -11.76 -10.28 -8.61
N PHE A 179 -10.63 -10.36 -7.92
CA PHE A 179 -9.92 -9.20 -7.40
C PHE A 179 -8.41 -9.42 -7.59
N ALA A 180 -7.67 -8.34 -7.78
CA ALA A 180 -6.22 -8.36 -7.75
C ALA A 180 -5.67 -7.14 -7.01
N TRP A 181 -4.61 -7.36 -6.23
CA TRP A 181 -3.86 -6.31 -5.54
C TRP A 181 -2.40 -6.42 -5.92
N CYS A 182 -1.81 -5.34 -6.43
CA CYS A 182 -0.41 -5.28 -6.81
C CYS A 182 0.26 -4.08 -6.15
N TRP A 183 1.51 -4.20 -5.70
CA TRP A 183 2.28 -3.03 -5.25
C TRP A 183 3.35 -2.65 -6.27
N HIS A 184 3.44 -1.37 -6.65
CA HIS A 184 4.39 -0.86 -7.64
C HIS A 184 5.04 0.42 -7.10
N GLY A 185 6.34 0.37 -6.78
CA GLY A 185 7.01 1.48 -6.11
C GLY A 185 6.30 1.85 -4.80
N VAL A 186 5.81 3.09 -4.71
CA VAL A 186 5.04 3.62 -3.58
C VAL A 186 3.53 3.45 -3.71
N PHE A 187 3.05 2.76 -4.75
CA PHE A 187 1.64 2.58 -5.03
C PHE A 187 1.16 1.19 -4.64
N SER A 188 -0.03 1.10 -4.06
CA SER A 188 -0.87 -0.10 -4.06
C SER A 188 -1.96 0.09 -5.12
N VAL A 189 -2.18 -0.91 -5.96
CA VAL A 189 -3.21 -0.92 -6.98
C VAL A 189 -4.14 -2.08 -6.71
N SER A 190 -5.43 -1.80 -6.61
CA SER A 190 -6.48 -2.81 -6.46
C SER A 190 -7.40 -2.73 -7.66
N VAL A 191 -7.72 -3.89 -8.25
CA VAL A 191 -8.72 -4.01 -9.31
C VAL A 191 -9.72 -5.07 -8.89
N SER A 192 -11.00 -4.75 -8.99
CA SER A 192 -12.10 -5.69 -8.77
C SER A 192 -12.94 -5.79 -10.04
N ALA A 193 -13.46 -6.98 -10.32
CA ALA A 193 -14.51 -7.16 -11.31
C ALA A 193 -15.57 -8.13 -10.79
N VAL A 194 -16.83 -7.74 -10.95
CA VAL A 194 -18.02 -8.55 -10.71
C VAL A 194 -18.66 -8.82 -12.06
N GLY A 195 -19.00 -10.09 -12.33
CA GLY A 195 -19.50 -10.50 -13.64
C GLY A 195 -20.42 -11.71 -13.56
N PRO A 196 -21.09 -12.07 -14.67
CA PRO A 196 -22.03 -13.20 -14.69
C PRO A 196 -21.33 -14.56 -14.51
N THR A 197 -20.02 -14.61 -14.77
CA THR A 197 -19.18 -15.78 -14.54
C THR A 197 -17.84 -15.36 -13.93
N LEU A 198 -17.22 -16.28 -13.19
CA LEU A 198 -15.89 -16.06 -12.62
C LEU A 198 -14.83 -15.86 -13.71
N ASP A 199 -14.92 -16.60 -14.81
CA ASP A 199 -13.95 -16.51 -15.92
C ASP A 199 -13.97 -15.12 -16.57
N GLU A 200 -15.16 -14.53 -16.78
CA GLU A 200 -15.29 -13.17 -17.31
C GLU A 200 -14.72 -12.13 -16.34
N ALA A 201 -15.02 -12.24 -15.04
CA ALA A 201 -14.45 -11.37 -14.02
C ALA A 201 -12.92 -11.47 -13.96
N LEU A 202 -12.38 -12.69 -14.08
CA LEU A 202 -10.94 -12.94 -14.04
C LEU A 202 -10.20 -12.33 -15.23
N VAL A 203 -10.72 -12.50 -16.45
CA VAL A 203 -10.17 -11.87 -17.66
C VAL A 203 -10.18 -10.35 -17.52
N GLU A 204 -11.26 -9.79 -17.00
CA GLU A 204 -11.40 -8.35 -16.77
C GLU A 204 -10.32 -7.81 -15.83
N VAL A 205 -10.20 -8.42 -14.64
CA VAL A 205 -9.23 -8.00 -13.61
C VAL A 205 -7.81 -8.01 -14.15
N ARG A 206 -7.41 -9.09 -14.82
CA ARG A 206 -6.04 -9.23 -15.33
C ARG A 206 -5.74 -8.19 -16.41
N ALA A 207 -6.64 -8.02 -17.37
CA ALA A 207 -6.47 -7.06 -18.45
C ALA A 207 -6.44 -5.61 -17.95
N VAL A 208 -7.28 -5.27 -16.96
CA VAL A 208 -7.31 -3.93 -16.37
C VAL A 208 -6.09 -3.69 -15.49
N MET A 209 -5.66 -4.67 -14.68
CA MET A 209 -4.47 -4.56 -13.83
C MET A 209 -3.21 -4.31 -14.66
N GLU A 210 -2.99 -5.06 -15.74
CA GLU A 210 -1.85 -4.86 -16.64
C GLU A 210 -1.80 -3.43 -17.18
N ARG A 211 -2.93 -2.93 -17.69
CA ARG A 211 -3.04 -1.56 -18.22
C ARG A 211 -2.83 -0.51 -17.14
N GLN A 212 -3.39 -0.72 -15.96
CA GLN A 212 -3.29 0.22 -14.85
C GLN A 212 -1.85 0.34 -14.35
N LEU A 213 -1.13 -0.78 -14.20
CA LEU A 213 0.27 -0.77 -13.79
C LEU A 213 1.17 -0.06 -14.81
N ALA A 214 0.87 -0.16 -16.11
CA ALA A 214 1.64 0.50 -17.17
C ALA A 214 1.52 2.04 -17.17
N LEU A 215 0.52 2.61 -16.49
CA LEU A 215 0.31 4.05 -16.37
C LEU A 215 1.09 4.67 -15.20
N LEU A 216 1.54 3.86 -14.24
CA LEU A 216 2.20 4.38 -13.04
C LEU A 216 3.66 4.77 -13.30
N PRO A 217 4.17 5.82 -12.61
CA PRO A 217 5.58 6.15 -12.63
C PRO A 217 6.46 4.95 -12.22
N PRO A 218 7.70 4.84 -12.72
CA PRO A 218 8.62 3.78 -12.30
C PRO A 218 8.82 3.76 -10.78
N GLY A 219 8.84 2.55 -10.21
CA GLY A 219 8.95 2.30 -8.77
C GLY A 219 10.32 1.87 -8.26
#